data_AF-A0A7L1KIG5-F1
#
_entry.id   AF-A0A7L1KIG5-F1
#
_cell.length_a   1.000
_cell.length_b   1.000
_cell.length_c   1.000
_cell.angle_alpha   90.00
_cell.angle_beta   90.00
_cell.angle_gamma   90.00
#
_symmetry.space_group_name_H-M   'P 1'
#
loop_
_entity.id
_entity.type
_entity.pdbx_description
1 polymer ?
#
loop_
_entity_poly.entity_id
_entity_poly.type
_entity_poly.pdbx_seq_one_letter_code
_entity_poly.pdbx_strand_id
1 'polypeptide(L)'
;LKDGEVRDQETEWGSVAPNSDGTYYTWASIEVRPGEQDKYRCRVEHASLPEPGLYAWGTESNVWAIVLGVALAILAVGVICGIVVWKQKSGK
;
A
#
# COMPACT_ATOMS: atom_id res chain seq x y z
N LEU A 1 -8.13 -14.76 0.85
CA LEU A 1 -9.51 -14.23 0.87
C LEU A 1 -9.76 -13.43 -0.38
N LYS A 2 -10.95 -13.53 -0.97
CA LYS A 2 -11.46 -12.62 -2.00
C LYS A 2 -12.77 -12.03 -1.50
N ASP A 3 -12.85 -10.71 -1.35
CA ASP A 3 -14.03 -10.02 -0.82
C ASP A 3 -14.53 -10.58 0.53
N GLY A 4 -13.58 -11.05 1.37
CA GLY A 4 -13.87 -11.66 2.68
C GLY A 4 -14.12 -13.18 2.67
N GLU A 5 -14.26 -13.80 1.49
CA GLU A 5 -14.48 -15.24 1.37
C GLU A 5 -13.17 -16.02 1.16
N VAL A 6 -13.08 -17.22 1.74
CA VAL A 6 -11.95 -18.14 1.57
C VAL A 6 -12.00 -18.81 0.19
N ARG A 7 -10.83 -18.98 -0.45
CA ARG A 7 -10.69 -19.52 -1.82
C ARG A 7 -9.75 -20.73 -1.86
N ASP A 8 -9.95 -21.67 -0.94
CA ASP A 8 -9.00 -22.78 -0.74
C ASP A 8 -8.82 -23.67 -1.97
N GLN A 9 -9.87 -23.92 -2.76
CA GLN A 9 -9.78 -24.78 -3.94
C GLN A 9 -8.92 -24.19 -5.07
N GLU A 10 -8.83 -22.86 -5.14
CA GLU A 10 -8.05 -22.12 -6.14
C GLU A 10 -6.66 -21.73 -5.60
N THR A 11 -6.41 -21.97 -4.32
CA THR A 11 -5.17 -21.59 -3.64
C THR A 11 -4.21 -22.77 -3.63
N GLU A 12 -3.03 -22.58 -4.18
CA GLU A 12 -1.90 -23.50 -4.04
C GLU A 12 -1.20 -23.26 -2.72
N TRP A 13 -0.86 -24.34 -2.02
CA TRP A 13 -0.23 -24.28 -0.69
C TRP A 13 1.13 -24.96 -0.71
N GLY A 14 2.12 -24.24 -0.20
CA GLY A 14 3.44 -24.79 0.08
C GLY A 14 3.47 -25.54 1.39
N SER A 15 4.16 -26.68 1.42
CA SER A 15 4.50 -27.37 2.68
C SER A 15 5.23 -26.44 3.65
N VAL A 16 5.10 -26.73 4.95
CA VAL A 16 5.86 -26.05 5.99
C VAL A 16 7.29 -26.60 6.00
N ALA A 17 8.27 -25.75 5.72
CA ALA A 17 9.69 -26.08 5.68
C ALA A 17 10.48 -25.36 6.79
N PRO A 18 11.48 -26.00 7.41
CA PRO A 18 12.31 -25.36 8.42
C PRO A 18 13.36 -24.44 7.77
N ASN A 19 13.67 -23.33 8.44
CA ASN A 19 14.77 -22.43 8.12
C ASN A 19 16.00 -22.74 9.00
N SER A 20 17.17 -22.23 8.61
CA SER A 20 18.43 -22.45 9.35
C SER A 20 18.50 -21.71 10.70
N ASP A 21 17.66 -20.70 10.89
CA ASP A 21 17.57 -19.89 12.11
C ASP A 21 16.58 -20.47 13.14
N GLY A 22 16.01 -21.65 12.87
CA GLY A 22 15.03 -22.31 13.74
C GLY A 22 13.59 -21.84 13.54
N THR A 23 13.33 -20.95 12.58
CA THR A 23 11.97 -20.58 12.17
C THR A 23 11.42 -21.53 11.09
N TYR A 24 10.17 -21.34 10.70
CA TYR A 24 9.52 -22.10 9.64
C TYR A 24 9.02 -21.17 8.54
N TYR A 25 8.96 -21.68 7.32
CA TYR A 25 8.42 -21.00 6.15
C TYR A 25 7.31 -21.85 5.49
N THR A 26 6.27 -21.19 5.01
CA THR A 26 5.19 -21.75 4.19
C THR A 26 4.65 -20.62 3.30
N TRP A 27 3.84 -20.96 2.29
CA TRP A 27 3.28 -19.99 1.38
C TRP A 27 1.92 -20.44 0.84
N ALA A 28 1.15 -19.46 0.38
CA ALA A 28 -0.10 -19.66 -0.34
C ALA A 28 -0.07 -18.78 -1.60
N SER A 29 -0.45 -19.32 -2.75
CA SER A 29 -0.50 -18.60 -4.03
C SER A 29 -1.86 -18.82 -4.69
N ILE A 30 -2.36 -17.79 -5.37
CA ILE A 30 -3.62 -17.85 -6.11
C ILE A 30 -3.47 -17.02 -7.39
N GLU A 31 -4.00 -17.52 -8.49
CA GLU A 31 -4.04 -16.77 -9.74
C GLU A 31 -5.08 -15.66 -9.67
N VAL A 32 -4.66 -14.42 -9.90
CA VAL A 32 -5.52 -13.24 -9.83
C VAL A 32 -5.61 -12.58 -11.19
N ARG A 33 -6.84 -12.27 -11.62
CA ARG A 33 -7.07 -11.50 -12.85
C ARG A 33 -6.50 -10.09 -12.72
N PRO A 34 -5.91 -9.52 -13.79
CA PRO A 34 -5.47 -8.14 -13.80
C PRO A 34 -6.61 -7.20 -13.37
N GLY A 35 -6.35 -6.31 -12.41
CA GLY A 35 -7.33 -5.35 -11.90
C GLY A 35 -8.26 -5.88 -10.79
N GLU A 36 -8.12 -7.13 -10.35
CA GLU A 36 -8.86 -7.64 -9.17
C GLU A 36 -7.99 -7.74 -7.90
N GLN A 37 -6.72 -7.32 -7.95
CA GLN A 37 -5.73 -7.54 -6.88
C GLN A 37 -6.14 -6.96 -5.52
N ASP A 38 -6.82 -5.82 -5.53
CA ASP A 38 -7.33 -5.11 -4.36
C ASP A 38 -8.45 -5.88 -3.62
N LYS A 39 -9.14 -6.78 -4.31
CA LYS A 39 -10.18 -7.65 -3.74
C LYS A 39 -9.59 -8.79 -2.92
N TYR A 40 -8.30 -9.09 -3.11
CA TYR A 40 -7.65 -10.20 -2.42
C TYR A 40 -6.89 -9.73 -1.19
N ARG A 41 -7.02 -10.51 -0.13
CA ARG A 41 -6.18 -10.39 1.07
C ARG A 41 -5.64 -11.76 1.48
N CYS A 42 -4.35 -11.82 1.79
CA CYS A 42 -3.73 -12.97 2.44
C CYS A 42 -4.06 -12.91 3.94
N ARG A 43 -4.60 -13.99 4.49
CA ARG A 43 -4.91 -14.13 5.92
C ARG A 43 -3.91 -15.11 6.53
N VAL A 44 -3.14 -14.66 7.51
CA VAL A 44 -2.15 -15.46 8.23
C VAL A 44 -2.63 -15.65 9.66
N GLU A 45 -2.85 -16.90 10.04
CA GLU A 45 -3.14 -17.29 11.42
C GLU A 45 -1.92 -17.98 12.01
N HIS A 46 -1.50 -17.53 13.18
CA HIS A 46 -0.36 -18.10 13.88
C HIS A 46 -0.55 -17.92 15.39
N ALA A 47 -0.18 -18.91 16.20
CA ALA A 47 -0.42 -18.90 17.64
C ALA A 47 0.27 -17.74 18.39
N SER A 48 1.32 -17.15 17.79
CA SER A 48 1.98 -15.97 18.35
C SER A 48 1.23 -14.67 18.10
N LEU A 49 0.20 -14.68 17.24
CA LEU A 49 -0.60 -13.50 16.89
C LEU A 49 -1.91 -13.54 17.67
N PRO A 50 -2.29 -12.45 18.36
CA PRO A 50 -3.59 -12.38 19.04
C PRO A 50 -4.77 -12.34 18.07
N GLU A 51 -4.55 -11.82 16.85
CA GLU A 51 -5.53 -11.75 15.77
C GLU A 51 -4.89 -12.16 14.43
N PRO A 52 -5.66 -12.64 13.43
CA PRO A 52 -5.14 -12.97 12.12
C PRO A 52 -4.52 -11.75 11.42
N GLY A 53 -3.32 -11.93 10.85
CA GLY A 53 -2.70 -10.93 9.98
C GLY A 53 -3.40 -10.87 8.62
N LEU A 54 -3.79 -9.67 8.17
CA LEU A 54 -4.40 -9.45 6.85
C LEU A 54 -3.50 -8.57 5.98
N TYR A 55 -3.02 -9.13 4.87
CA TYR A 55 -2.09 -8.49 3.95
C TYR A 55 -2.75 -8.29 2.58
N ALA A 56 -2.74 -7.05 2.07
CA ALA A 56 -3.24 -6.71 0.73
C ALA A 56 -2.13 -6.81 -0.32
N TRP A 57 -2.51 -6.88 -1.59
CA TRP A 57 -1.56 -6.90 -2.70
C TRP A 57 -0.95 -5.51 -2.96
N GLY A 58 0.38 -5.41 -2.90
CA GLY A 58 1.12 -4.17 -3.13
C GLY A 58 1.15 -3.24 -1.91
N THR A 59 2.02 -2.22 -1.97
CA THR A 59 1.98 -1.09 -1.04
C THR A 59 0.89 -0.12 -1.52
N GLU A 60 0.04 0.34 -0.60
CA GLU A 60 -0.81 1.52 -0.80
C GLU A 60 0.09 2.72 -1.08
N SER A 61 0.47 2.92 -2.34
CA SER A 61 1.16 4.12 -2.77
C SER A 61 0.15 5.24 -2.61
N ASN A 62 0.38 6.11 -1.61
CA ASN A 62 -0.46 7.27 -1.33
C ASN A 62 -0.25 8.36 -2.39
N VAL A 63 -0.46 8.03 -3.66
CA VAL A 63 -0.32 8.93 -4.81
C VAL A 63 -1.14 10.19 -4.59
N TRP A 64 -2.31 10.08 -3.99
CA TRP A 64 -3.14 11.23 -3.60
C TRP A 64 -2.46 12.16 -2.60
N ALA A 65 -1.78 11.62 -1.59
CA ALA A 65 -1.03 12.44 -0.63
C ALA A 65 0.14 13.15 -1.32
N ILE A 66 0.82 12.48 -2.25
CA ILE A 66 1.90 13.08 -3.05
C ILE A 66 1.34 14.22 -3.93
N VAL A 67 0.24 13.98 -4.64
CA VAL A 67 -0.41 14.96 -5.52
C VAL A 67 -0.85 16.20 -4.73
N LEU A 68 -1.49 16.01 -3.58
CA LEU A 68 -1.89 17.10 -2.70
C LEU A 68 -0.69 17.92 -2.21
N GLY A 69 0.38 17.23 -1.79
CA GLY A 69 1.61 17.89 -1.34
C GLY A 69 2.24 18.76 -2.44
N VAL A 70 2.31 18.25 -3.67
CA VAL A 70 2.85 18.98 -4.82
C VAL A 70 1.98 20.20 -5.17
N ALA A 71 0.66 20.04 -5.20
CA ALA A 71 -0.26 21.14 -5.50
C ALA A 71 -0.13 22.30 -4.49
N LEU A 72 -0.03 21.99 -3.20
CA LEU A 72 0.18 23.00 -2.15
C LEU A 72 1.51 23.74 -2.30
N ALA A 73 2.59 23.02 -2.65
CA ALA A 73 3.89 23.63 -2.87
C ALA A 73 3.86 24.62 -4.05
N ILE A 74 3.21 24.27 -5.16
CA ILE A 74 3.08 25.15 -6.34
C ILE A 74 2.30 26.42 -5.99
N LEU A 75 1.18 26.29 -5.26
CA LEU A 75 0.39 27.44 -4.82
C LEU A 75 1.19 28.38 -3.92
N ALA A 76 1.95 27.83 -2.96
CA ALA A 76 2.80 28.63 -2.09
C ALA A 76 3.85 29.43 -2.88
N VAL A 77 4.52 28.80 -3.85
CA VAL A 77 5.48 29.47 -4.73
C VAL A 77 4.81 30.58 -5.54
N GLY A 78 3.63 30.33 -6.10
CA GLY A 78 2.86 31.32 -6.85
C GLY A 78 2.51 32.56 -6.02
N VAL A 79 2.06 32.37 -4.77
CA VAL A 79 1.76 33.47 -3.84
C VAL A 79 3.02 34.27 -3.51
N ILE A 80 4.14 33.60 -3.21
CA ILE A 80 5.41 34.27 -2.91
C ILE A 80 5.86 35.13 -4.10
N CYS A 81 5.84 34.57 -5.30
CA CYS A 81 6.18 35.31 -6.53
C CYS A 81 5.26 36.52 -6.74
N GLY A 82 3.95 36.36 -6.53
CA GLY A 82 2.97 37.44 -6.64
C GLY A 82 3.24 38.60 -5.67
N ILE A 83 3.54 38.28 -4.40
CA ILE A 83 3.87 39.29 -3.38
C ILE A 83 5.17 40.04 -3.75
N VAL A 84 6.19 39.33 -4.22
CA VAL A 84 7.48 39.94 -4.63
C VAL A 84 7.27 40.94 -5.77
N VAL A 85 6.52 40.54 -6.81
CA VAL A 85 6.23 41.43 -7.97
C VAL A 85 5.44 42.66 -7.54
N TRP A 86 4.44 42.49 -6.66
CA TRP A 86 3.65 43.61 -6.16
C TRP A 86 4.50 44.62 -5.38
N LYS A 87 5.40 44.14 -4.50
CA LYS A 87 6.33 45.00 -3.77
C LYS A 87 7.32 45.73 -4.69
N GLN A 88 7.83 45.07 -5.72
CA GLN A 88 8.71 45.73 -6.70
C GLN A 88 7.98 46.84 -7.48
N LYS A 89 6.68 46.66 -7.76
CA LYS A 89 5.87 47.67 -8.46
C LYS A 89 5.44 48.84 -7.56
N SER A 90 5.22 48.58 -6.27
CA SER A 90 4.74 49.59 -5.32
C SER A 90 5.85 50.38 -4.61
N GLY A 91 7.11 49.93 -4.72
CA GLY A 91 8.29 50.63 -4.20
C GLY A 91 9.00 51.53 -5.21
N LYS A 92 8.39 51.79 -6.37
CA LYS A 92 8.87 52.74 -7.38
C LYS A 92 7.87 53.86 -7.58
#